data_AF-A0AAW4U2E1-F1
#
_entry.id   AF-A0AAW4U2E1-F1
#
_cell.length_a   1.000
_cell.length_b   1.000
_cell.length_c   1.000
_cell.angle_alpha   90.00
_cell.angle_beta   90.00
_cell.angle_gamma   90.00
#
_symmetry.space_group_name_H-M   'P 1'
#
loop_
_entity.id
_entity.type
_entity.pdbx_description
1 polymer ?
#
loop_
_entity_poly.entity_id
_entity_poly.type
_entity_poly.pdbx_seq_one_letter_code
_entity_poly.pdbx_strand_id
1 'polypeptide(L)'
;MACGITVAVATREVCRMSADRVYMPFQGGKALHPPIEFGVTCDNSRDNISSLNGRYSELTGSCWLQESRPSLYQSLVYYRRHFVKPDNPELYGGDDKLFAVASQRIDYESLLDEMGGGNCSDRTEALY
;
A
#
# COMPACT_ATOMS: atom_id res chain seq x y z
N MET A 1 -0.45 -16.78 7.33
CA MET A 1 -1.71 -16.13 6.93
C MET A 1 -1.37 -15.07 5.91
N ALA A 2 -1.63 -15.34 4.62
CA ALA A 2 -1.48 -14.30 3.60
C ALA A 2 -2.52 -13.21 3.87
N CYS A 3 -2.10 -11.95 3.82
CA CYS A 3 -3.04 -10.83 3.84
C CYS A 3 -3.67 -10.77 2.46
N GLY A 4 -4.99 -10.94 2.36
CA GLY A 4 -5.68 -10.94 1.07
C GLY A 4 -5.46 -9.68 0.25
N ILE A 5 -5.35 -8.54 0.93
CA ILE A 5 -5.26 -7.23 0.33
C ILE A 5 -4.09 -6.49 0.96
N THR A 6 -3.20 -5.94 0.13
CA THR A 6 -2.13 -5.05 0.56
C THR A 6 -2.22 -3.76 -0.23
N VAL A 7 -2.34 -2.63 0.47
CA VAL A 7 -2.19 -1.30 -0.11
C VAL A 7 -0.85 -0.73 0.33
N ALA A 8 0.15 -0.79 -0.54
CA ALA A 8 1.46 -0.22 -0.29
C ALA A 8 1.38 1.31 -0.33
N VAL A 9 2.00 1.98 0.64
CA VAL A 9 1.99 3.44 0.75
C VAL A 9 3.40 3.99 0.55
N ALA A 10 3.63 4.66 -0.58
CA ALA A 10 4.90 5.27 -0.91
C ALA A 10 5.14 6.52 -0.05
N THR A 11 6.14 6.45 0.83
CA THR A 11 6.50 7.51 1.77
C THR A 11 7.70 8.31 1.29
N ARG A 12 7.71 9.62 1.60
CA ARG A 12 8.84 10.53 1.36
C ARG A 12 9.40 11.18 2.62
N GLU A 13 8.73 10.97 3.74
CA GLU A 13 9.07 11.46 5.06
C GLU A 13 8.39 10.56 6.10
N VAL A 14 8.77 10.70 7.38
CA VAL A 14 8.04 10.06 8.47
C VAL A 14 6.63 10.65 8.51
N CYS A 15 5.64 9.83 8.19
CA CYS A 15 4.25 10.26 8.09
C CYS A 15 3.33 9.35 8.90
N ARG A 16 2.23 9.95 9.37
CA ARG A 16 1.13 9.20 9.98
C ARG A 16 0.44 8.35 8.92
N MET A 17 -0.07 7.20 9.34
CA MET A 17 -0.75 6.22 8.50
C MET A 17 -2.08 5.85 9.15
N SER A 18 -3.01 5.32 8.34
CA SER A 18 -4.20 4.68 8.88
C SER A 18 -3.80 3.53 9.81
N ALA A 19 -4.59 3.32 10.87
CA ALA A 19 -4.38 2.23 11.82
C ALA A 19 -4.72 0.84 11.21
N ASP A 20 -5.43 0.82 10.08
CA ASP A 20 -5.77 -0.42 9.39
C ASP A 20 -4.52 -1.07 8.76
N ARG A 21 -4.34 -2.36 9.05
CA ARG A 21 -3.19 -3.16 8.60
C ARG A 21 -3.20 -3.46 7.10
N VAL A 22 -4.26 -3.12 6.37
CA VAL A 22 -4.28 -3.17 4.92
C VAL A 22 -3.24 -2.22 4.32
N TYR A 23 -2.94 -1.11 5.00
CA TYR A 23 -1.92 -0.14 4.58
C TYR A 23 -0.53 -0.56 5.06
N MET A 24 0.40 -0.64 4.13
CA MET A 24 1.80 -0.95 4.40
C MET A 24 2.68 0.21 3.93
N PRO A 25 3.21 1.05 4.83
CA PRO A 25 4.13 2.10 4.43
C PRO A 25 5.46 1.50 3.97
N PHE A 26 6.03 2.09 2.91
CA PHE A 26 7.37 1.78 2.45
C PHE A 26 8.10 3.05 1.97
N GLN A 27 9.42 3.03 2.05
CA GLN A 27 10.30 4.08 1.54
C GLN A 27 10.71 3.74 0.10
N GLY A 28 10.27 4.56 -0.84
CA GLY A 28 10.66 4.47 -2.25
C GLY A 28 11.99 5.15 -2.53
N GLY A 29 12.76 4.62 -3.49
CA GLY A 29 14.06 5.15 -3.89
C GLY A 29 15.12 5.10 -2.80
N LYS A 30 15.04 4.13 -1.86
CA LYS A 30 16.02 4.01 -0.78
C LYS A 30 17.46 3.87 -1.31
N ALA A 31 17.66 3.24 -2.47
CA ALA A 31 18.97 3.13 -3.11
C ALA A 31 19.58 4.49 -3.49
N LEU A 32 18.77 5.51 -3.77
CA LEU A 32 19.22 6.88 -4.08
C LEU A 32 19.42 7.73 -2.81
N HIS A 33 18.88 7.30 -1.68
CA HIS A 33 18.93 8.03 -0.42
C HIS A 33 19.40 7.15 0.77
N PRO A 34 20.62 6.54 0.72
CA PRO A 34 21.08 5.61 1.76
C PRO A 34 21.03 6.17 3.20
N PRO A 35 21.41 7.44 3.47
CA PRO A 35 21.42 7.96 4.84
C PRO A 35 20.03 8.23 5.45
N ILE A 36 18.97 8.28 4.64
CA ILE A 36 17.64 8.69 5.08
C ILE A 36 16.86 7.46 5.54
N GLU A 37 16.46 7.42 6.81
CA GLU A 37 15.69 6.32 7.40
C GLU A 37 14.33 6.80 7.91
N PHE A 38 13.24 6.21 7.42
CA PHE A 38 11.89 6.49 7.92
C PHE A 38 11.38 5.43 8.91
N GLY A 39 12.15 4.36 9.15
CA GLY A 39 11.76 3.27 10.04
C GLY A 39 10.66 2.36 9.45
N VAL A 40 10.48 2.39 8.13
CA VAL A 40 9.53 1.55 7.39
C VAL A 40 10.28 0.64 6.41
N THR A 41 9.58 -0.32 5.81
CA THR A 41 10.17 -1.21 4.82
C THR A 41 10.68 -0.41 3.61
N CYS A 42 11.77 -0.85 2.98
CA CYS A 42 12.40 -0.15 1.87
C CYS A 42 12.32 -0.93 0.57
N ASP A 43 12.19 -0.20 -0.55
CA ASP A 43 12.08 -0.75 -1.89
C ASP A 43 13.41 -1.26 -2.48
N ASN A 44 14.53 -1.15 -1.75
CA ASN A 44 15.87 -1.55 -2.20
C ASN A 44 16.29 -2.95 -1.72
N SER A 45 15.31 -3.79 -1.36
CA SER A 45 15.52 -5.17 -0.92
C SER A 45 14.98 -6.15 -1.96
N ARG A 46 15.48 -7.40 -1.97
CA ARG A 46 15.15 -8.42 -2.98
C ARG A 46 15.40 -7.91 -4.41
N ASP A 47 14.74 -8.49 -5.39
CA ASP A 47 14.74 -7.99 -6.76
C ASP A 47 13.97 -6.66 -6.80
N ASN A 48 14.67 -5.61 -7.25
CA ASN A 48 14.14 -4.26 -7.22
C ASN A 48 14.79 -3.36 -8.28
N ILE A 49 14.16 -2.21 -8.49
CA ILE A 49 14.64 -1.14 -9.36
C ILE A 49 14.74 0.21 -8.61
N SER A 50 15.02 0.17 -7.29
CA SER A 50 15.04 1.35 -6.42
C SER A 50 16.00 2.44 -6.90
N SER A 51 17.14 2.05 -7.49
CA SER A 51 18.11 2.98 -8.08
C SER A 51 17.57 3.78 -9.26
N LEU A 52 16.46 3.34 -9.87
CA LEU A 52 15.78 4.02 -10.96
C LEU A 52 14.60 4.88 -10.50
N ASN A 53 14.43 5.09 -9.18
CA ASN A 53 13.32 5.90 -8.64
C ASN A 53 13.30 7.34 -9.19
N GLY A 54 14.46 7.92 -9.52
CA GLY A 54 14.52 9.22 -10.19
C GLY A 54 13.86 9.26 -11.58
N ARG A 55 13.62 8.11 -12.21
CA ARG A 55 12.95 7.98 -13.52
C ARG A 55 11.56 7.36 -13.42
N TYR A 56 11.39 6.39 -12.53
CA TYR A 56 10.17 5.58 -12.44
C TYR A 56 9.29 5.93 -11.24
N SER A 57 9.78 6.77 -10.32
CA SER A 57 9.07 7.20 -9.12
C SER A 57 8.43 6.00 -8.38
N GLU A 58 7.15 6.09 -8.01
CA GLU A 58 6.43 5.09 -7.24
C GLU A 58 6.36 3.70 -7.90
N LEU A 59 6.61 3.59 -9.21
CA LEU A 59 6.64 2.29 -9.91
C LEU A 59 7.75 1.38 -9.38
N THR A 60 8.83 1.96 -8.84
CA THR A 60 9.88 1.19 -8.16
C THR A 60 9.33 0.41 -6.96
N GLY A 61 8.39 1.00 -6.24
CA GLY A 61 7.65 0.34 -5.16
C GLY A 61 6.74 -0.76 -5.64
N SER A 62 6.06 -0.59 -6.78
CA SER A 62 5.21 -1.63 -7.36
C SER A 62 6.01 -2.88 -7.77
N CYS A 63 7.17 -2.70 -8.42
CA CYS A 63 8.06 -3.80 -8.76
C CYS A 63 8.55 -4.53 -7.49
N TRP A 64 8.97 -3.78 -6.47
CA TRP A 64 9.39 -4.36 -5.20
C TRP A 64 8.23 -5.09 -4.47
N LEU A 65 7.01 -4.56 -4.53
CA LEU A 65 5.84 -5.15 -3.85
C LEU A 65 5.53 -6.56 -4.38
N GLN A 66 5.62 -6.75 -5.70
CA GLN A 66 5.41 -8.05 -6.36
C GLN A 66 6.37 -9.11 -5.83
N GLU A 67 7.64 -8.75 -5.61
CA GLU A 67 8.69 -9.69 -5.16
C GLU A 67 8.75 -9.88 -3.64
N SER A 68 8.22 -8.91 -2.87
CA SER A 68 8.40 -8.86 -1.41
C SER A 68 7.22 -9.39 -0.60
N ARG A 69 5.99 -9.34 -1.14
CA ARG A 69 4.76 -9.57 -0.36
C ARG A 69 3.75 -10.42 -1.14
N PRO A 70 3.56 -11.70 -0.81
CA PRO A 70 2.45 -12.45 -1.37
C PRO A 70 1.12 -11.94 -0.78
N SER A 71 0.30 -11.30 -1.61
CA SER A 71 -1.10 -10.98 -1.33
C SER A 71 -1.93 -11.14 -2.60
N LEU A 72 -3.18 -11.57 -2.45
CA LEU A 72 -4.07 -11.82 -3.60
C LEU A 72 -4.38 -10.55 -4.38
N TYR A 73 -4.53 -9.44 -3.65
CA TYR A 73 -4.74 -8.11 -4.20
C TYR A 73 -3.64 -7.19 -3.70
N GLN A 74 -2.95 -6.55 -4.65
CA GLN A 74 -1.93 -5.55 -4.39
C GLN A 74 -2.36 -4.22 -4.99
N SER A 75 -2.18 -3.15 -4.24
CA SER A 75 -2.39 -1.79 -4.69
C SER A 75 -1.27 -0.89 -4.16
N LEU A 76 -1.12 0.28 -4.76
CA LEU A 76 -0.11 1.26 -4.36
C LEU A 76 -0.69 2.66 -4.38
N VAL A 77 -0.43 3.41 -3.31
CA VAL A 77 -0.85 4.80 -3.13
C VAL A 77 0.30 5.66 -2.61
N TYR A 78 0.13 6.96 -2.69
CA TYR A 78 1.10 7.93 -2.18
C TYR A 78 0.71 8.38 -0.77
N TYR A 79 1.67 8.69 0.11
CA TYR A 79 1.40 8.95 1.53
C TYR A 79 0.39 10.08 1.88
N ARG A 80 0.04 10.96 0.93
CA ARG A 80 -1.01 11.99 1.10
C ARG A 80 -2.24 11.78 0.20
N ARG A 81 -2.37 10.63 -0.45
CA ARG A 81 -3.48 10.31 -1.37
C ARG A 81 -3.92 8.87 -1.12
N HIS A 82 -5.09 8.69 -0.50
CA HIS A 82 -5.64 7.38 -0.18
C HIS A 82 -6.94 7.15 -0.94
N PHE A 83 -7.34 5.89 -1.06
CA PHE A 83 -8.69 5.58 -1.52
C PHE A 83 -9.68 5.90 -0.42
N VAL A 84 -10.86 6.33 -0.85
CA VAL A 84 -11.97 6.75 0.01
C VAL A 84 -13.25 6.26 -0.65
N LYS A 85 -14.25 5.93 0.16
CA LYS A 85 -15.57 5.59 -0.37
C LYS A 85 -16.22 6.83 -1.01
N PRO A 86 -16.86 6.71 -2.19
CA PRO A 86 -17.42 7.85 -2.92
C PRO A 86 -18.50 8.63 -2.14
N ASP A 87 -19.20 7.94 -1.25
CA ASP A 87 -20.32 8.45 -0.44
C ASP A 87 -19.88 9.02 0.92
N ASN A 88 -18.57 9.16 1.18
CA ASN A 88 -18.09 9.69 2.44
C ASN A 88 -18.35 11.21 2.52
N PRO A 89 -19.17 11.71 3.47
CA PRO A 89 -19.45 13.14 3.58
C PRO A 89 -18.25 13.96 4.10
N GLU A 90 -17.22 13.30 4.64
CA GLU A 90 -16.04 13.93 5.25
C GLU A 90 -14.84 14.04 4.29
N LEU A 91 -15.05 13.92 2.97
CA LEU A 91 -14.01 14.01 1.94
C LEU A 91 -13.22 15.34 1.96
N TYR A 92 -13.81 16.40 2.53
CA TYR A 92 -13.19 17.70 2.66
C TYR A 92 -12.96 18.03 4.15
N GLY A 93 -11.69 17.97 4.59
CA GLY A 93 -11.29 18.22 5.98
C GLY A 93 -9.77 18.33 6.13
N GLY A 94 -9.30 18.67 7.33
CA GLY A 94 -7.86 18.71 7.63
C GLY A 94 -7.22 17.32 7.72
N ASP A 95 -5.89 17.25 7.70
CA ASP A 95 -5.08 16.02 7.65
C ASP A 95 -5.49 14.93 8.67
N ASP A 96 -5.92 15.33 9.87
CA ASP A 96 -6.36 14.40 10.91
C ASP A 96 -7.63 13.62 10.55
N LYS A 97 -8.53 14.23 9.75
CA LYS A 97 -9.75 13.57 9.28
C LYS A 97 -9.49 12.70 8.06
N LEU A 98 -8.51 13.07 7.22
CA LEU A 98 -8.18 12.38 5.97
C LEU A 98 -7.75 10.91 6.17
N PHE A 99 -7.04 10.59 7.26
CA PHE A 99 -6.67 9.20 7.55
C PHE A 99 -7.81 8.39 8.18
N ALA A 100 -8.75 9.04 8.86
CA ALA A 100 -9.92 8.37 9.43
C ALA A 100 -10.93 7.96 8.34
N VAL A 101 -10.99 8.72 7.25
CA VAL A 101 -11.89 8.45 6.10
C VAL A 101 -11.30 7.54 5.04
N ALA A 102 -10.00 7.22 5.12
CA ALA A 102 -9.34 6.31 4.20
C ALA A 102 -10.01 4.93 4.26
N SER A 103 -10.26 4.34 3.08
CA SER A 103 -10.93 3.05 2.96
C SER A 103 -10.20 1.99 3.78
N GLN A 104 -10.95 1.28 4.61
CA GLN A 104 -10.47 0.21 5.47
C GLN A 104 -10.58 -1.15 4.77
N ARG A 105 -10.01 -2.19 5.37
CA ARG A 105 -10.09 -3.57 4.85
C ARG A 105 -11.51 -3.97 4.50
N ILE A 106 -12.46 -3.68 5.39
CA ILE A 106 -13.87 -4.04 5.20
C ILE A 106 -14.49 -3.38 3.98
N ASP A 107 -14.03 -2.17 3.62
CA ASP A 107 -14.50 -1.46 2.44
C ASP A 107 -14.03 -2.15 1.16
N TYR A 108 -12.77 -2.57 1.14
CA TYR A 108 -12.21 -3.30 0.00
C TYR A 108 -12.82 -4.70 -0.15
N GLU A 109 -13.02 -5.42 0.96
CA GLU A 109 -13.64 -6.75 0.96
C GLU A 109 -15.08 -6.67 0.42
N SER A 110 -15.88 -5.71 0.89
CA SER A 110 -17.24 -5.47 0.37
C SER A 110 -17.24 -5.21 -1.14
N LEU A 111 -16.33 -4.37 -1.63
CA LEU A 111 -16.21 -4.07 -3.07
C LEU A 111 -15.82 -5.32 -3.88
N LEU A 112 -14.93 -6.15 -3.36
CA LEU A 112 -14.50 -7.38 -4.03
C LEU A 112 -15.63 -8.42 -4.08
N ASP A 113 -16.39 -8.55 -3.00
CA ASP A 113 -17.55 -9.45 -2.93
C ASP A 113 -18.64 -9.05 -3.95
N GLU A 114 -18.93 -7.75 -4.08
CA GLU A 114 -19.86 -7.21 -5.08
C GLU A 114 -19.44 -7.53 -6.53
N MET A 115 -18.13 -7.57 -6.79
CA MET A 115 -17.58 -7.90 -8.11
C MET A 115 -17.50 -9.42 -8.37
N GLY A 116 -17.99 -10.27 -7.46
CA GLY A 116 -17.89 -11.72 -7.56
C GLY A 116 -16.47 -12.25 -7.29
N GLY A 117 -15.66 -11.48 -6.55
CA GLY A 117 -14.35 -11.91 -6.07
C GLY A 117 -14.48 -13.11 -5.14
N GLY A 118 -13.85 -14.23 -5.49
CA GLY A 118 -13.84 -15.41 -4.64
C GLY A 118 -13.18 -15.13 -3.28
N ASN A 119 -13.65 -15.82 -2.24
CA ASN A 119 -13.23 -15.63 -0.86
C ASN A 119 -11.70 -15.72 -0.71
N CYS A 120 -11.10 -14.75 -0.02
CA CYS A 120 -9.64 -14.66 0.15
C CYS A 120 -9.04 -15.93 0.80
N SER A 121 -9.82 -16.63 1.61
CA SER A 121 -9.42 -17.90 2.24
C SER A 121 -9.04 -18.97 1.22
N ASP A 122 -9.70 -19.01 0.07
CA ASP A 122 -9.68 -20.18 -0.82
C ASP A 122 -8.50 -20.16 -1.81
N ARG A 123 -7.88 -19.00 -2.03
CA ARG A 123 -6.74 -18.84 -2.96
C ARG A 123 -5.36 -18.81 -2.30
N THR A 124 -5.32 -18.87 -0.97
CA THR A 124 -4.04 -18.82 -0.22
C THR A 124 -3.23 -20.11 -0.44
N GLU A 125 -3.88 -21.22 -0.77
CA GLU A 125 -3.27 -22.54 -1.06
C GLU A 125 -2.58 -22.61 -2.44
N ALA A 126 -2.83 -21.66 -3.35
CA ALA A 126 -2.30 -21.68 -4.72
C ALA A 126 -1.02 -20.85 -4.93
N LEU A 127 -0.49 -20.24 -3.86
CA LEU A 127 0.69 -19.36 -3.89
C LEU A 127 1.95 -20.02 -3.30
N TYR A 128 1.96 -21.35 -3.18
CA TYR A 128 3.12 -22.17 -2.79
C TYR A 128 3.36 -23.29 -3.80
#